data_AF-M0C5D7-F1
#
_entry.id   AF-M0C5D7-F1
#
_cell.length_a   1.000
_cell.length_b   1.000
_cell.length_c   1.000
_cell.angle_alpha   90.00
_cell.angle_beta   90.00
_cell.angle_gamma   90.00
#
_symmetry.space_group_name_H-M   'P 1'
#
loop_
_entity.id
_entity.type
_entity.pdbx_description
1 polymer ?
#
loop_
_entity_poly.entity_id
_entity_poly.type
_entity_poly.pdbx_seq_one_letter_code
_entity_poly.pdbx_strand_id
1 'polypeptide(L)'
;MNVFWLDEDPRLAARYHCDQHVNKLLLEAAQVLCTAARENGYEADFLYQATHVDHPVTTWATESRSNWLRLREHAAALNAEFVERYDKDDDHASWQVIERIDPEAIEFPDEEPTPRPQTMPDEYKRPDDPVAAYRAYYAGEKAEMAEWKYTEEPPWLEAYLIESV
;
A
#
# COMPACT_ATOMS: atom_id res chain seq x y z
N MET A 1 4.84 -8.80 -3.00
CA MET A 1 3.99 -7.80 -2.35
C MET A 1 4.66 -6.45 -2.50
N ASN A 2 3.91 -5.40 -2.77
CA ASN A 2 4.44 -4.03 -2.78
C ASN A 2 3.34 -3.06 -2.32
N VAL A 3 3.70 -1.90 -1.79
CA VAL A 3 2.73 -0.86 -1.44
C VAL A 3 2.58 0.17 -2.57
N PHE A 4 3.63 0.39 -3.36
CA PHE A 4 3.63 1.40 -4.44
C PHE A 4 3.18 2.79 -3.96
N TRP A 5 4.03 3.50 -3.22
CA TRP A 5 3.72 4.86 -2.77
C TRP A 5 3.78 5.86 -3.93
N LEU A 6 2.72 5.96 -4.74
CA LEU A 6 2.70 6.74 -5.99
C LEU A 6 2.49 8.25 -5.80
N ASP A 7 2.17 8.70 -4.59
CA ASP A 7 2.09 10.10 -4.18
C ASP A 7 2.26 10.21 -2.65
N GLU A 8 2.50 11.40 -2.14
CA GLU A 8 2.44 11.66 -0.70
C GLU A 8 0.99 11.78 -0.21
N ASP A 9 0.08 12.29 -1.05
CA ASP A 9 -1.35 12.25 -0.76
C ASP A 9 -1.88 10.82 -1.00
N PRO A 10 -2.38 10.13 0.05
CA PRO A 10 -2.83 8.74 -0.08
C PRO A 10 -3.98 8.58 -1.09
N ARG A 11 -4.83 9.61 -1.29
CA ARG A 11 -5.92 9.57 -2.27
C ARG A 11 -5.38 9.62 -3.69
N LEU A 12 -4.40 10.49 -3.96
CA LEU A 12 -3.74 10.52 -5.27
C LEU A 12 -2.95 9.24 -5.51
N ALA A 13 -2.24 8.73 -4.51
CA ALA A 13 -1.53 7.46 -4.60
C ALA A 13 -2.49 6.32 -5.00
N ALA A 14 -3.63 6.22 -4.32
CA ALA A 14 -4.68 5.25 -4.63
C ALA A 14 -5.21 5.40 -6.06
N ARG A 15 -5.58 6.62 -6.46
CA ARG A 15 -6.09 6.93 -7.80
C ARG A 15 -5.11 6.57 -8.91
N TYR A 16 -3.80 6.73 -8.68
CA TYR A 16 -2.79 6.44 -9.69
C TYR A 16 -2.54 4.96 -9.96
N HIS A 17 -2.97 4.05 -9.08
CA HIS A 17 -2.88 2.63 -9.40
C HIS A 17 -3.72 2.29 -10.61
N CYS A 18 -3.23 1.32 -11.39
CA CYS A 18 -4.01 0.71 -12.46
C CYS A 18 -5.10 -0.16 -11.84
N ASP A 19 -6.11 -0.48 -12.64
CA ASP A 19 -7.35 -1.07 -12.13
C ASP A 19 -7.10 -2.35 -11.32
N GLN A 20 -6.31 -3.28 -11.88
CA GLN A 20 -6.02 -4.54 -11.21
C GLN A 20 -5.29 -4.38 -9.86
N HIS A 21 -4.55 -3.29 -9.68
CA HIS A 21 -3.77 -3.06 -8.47
C HIS A 21 -4.61 -2.53 -7.32
N VAL A 22 -5.67 -1.75 -7.53
CA VAL A 22 -6.51 -1.24 -6.43
C VAL A 22 -7.01 -2.38 -5.54
N ASN A 23 -7.63 -3.39 -6.16
CA ASN A 23 -8.18 -4.55 -5.45
C ASN A 23 -7.08 -5.43 -4.80
N LYS A 24 -6.00 -5.67 -5.55
CA LYS A 24 -4.89 -6.52 -5.09
C LYS A 24 -4.14 -5.91 -3.91
N LEU A 25 -3.86 -4.60 -3.97
CA LEU A 25 -3.09 -3.89 -2.95
C LEU A 25 -3.88 -3.77 -1.65
N LEU A 26 -5.21 -3.67 -1.69
CA LEU A 26 -6.05 -3.77 -0.50
C LEU A 26 -5.90 -5.09 0.24
N LEU A 27 -5.93 -6.22 -0.50
CA LEU A 27 -5.75 -7.54 0.09
C LEU A 27 -4.34 -7.69 0.69
N GLU A 28 -3.31 -7.28 -0.06
CA GLU A 28 -1.92 -7.32 0.41
C GLU A 28 -1.71 -6.44 1.66
N ALA A 29 -2.29 -5.23 1.69
CA ALA A 29 -2.23 -4.33 2.84
C ALA A 29 -2.92 -4.95 4.06
N ALA A 30 -4.09 -5.58 3.90
CA ALA A 30 -4.77 -6.23 5.02
C ALA A 30 -3.97 -7.41 5.58
N GLN A 31 -3.34 -8.21 4.72
CA GLN A 31 -2.45 -9.29 5.14
C GLN A 31 -1.26 -8.76 5.95
N VAL A 32 -0.64 -7.66 5.51
CA VAL A 32 0.45 -7.00 6.25
C VAL A 32 -0.04 -6.47 7.58
N LEU A 33 -1.11 -5.66 7.59
CA LEU A 33 -1.62 -5.00 8.79
C LEU A 33 -2.06 -6.02 9.84
N CYS A 34 -2.71 -7.12 9.43
CA CYS A 34 -3.07 -8.23 10.32
C CYS A 34 -1.84 -8.96 10.85
N THR A 35 -0.83 -9.23 10.01
CA THR A 35 0.41 -9.87 10.46
C THR A 35 1.13 -8.98 11.47
N ALA A 36 1.27 -7.69 11.18
CA ALA A 36 1.90 -6.72 12.08
C ALA A 36 1.14 -6.56 13.40
N ALA A 37 -0.20 -6.61 13.39
CA ALA A 37 -1.00 -6.60 14.61
C ALA A 37 -0.73 -7.85 15.47
N ARG A 38 -0.71 -9.05 14.86
CA ARG A 38 -0.40 -10.31 15.56
C ARG A 38 1.00 -10.32 16.16
N GLU A 39 1.99 -9.89 15.39
CA GLU A 39 3.39 -9.81 15.87
C GLU A 39 3.54 -8.83 17.05
N ASN A 40 2.64 -7.86 17.17
CA ASN A 40 2.54 -6.91 18.29
C ASN A 40 1.49 -7.30 19.34
N GLY A 41 1.19 -8.60 19.47
CA GLY A 41 0.39 -9.15 20.56
C GLY A 41 -1.13 -8.96 20.42
N TYR A 42 -1.62 -8.41 19.30
CA TYR A 42 -3.05 -8.27 19.05
C TYR A 42 -3.61 -9.58 18.45
N GLU A 43 -4.42 -10.28 19.25
CA GLU A 43 -5.03 -11.55 18.85
C GLU A 43 -6.55 -11.41 18.66
N ALA A 44 -7.02 -11.76 17.46
CA ALA A 44 -8.44 -11.83 17.14
C ALA A 44 -8.72 -12.81 15.99
N ASP A 45 -9.86 -13.51 16.08
CA ASP A 45 -10.26 -14.55 15.12
C ASP A 45 -10.56 -14.00 13.71
N PHE A 46 -10.88 -12.72 13.60
CA PHE A 46 -11.23 -12.09 12.33
C PHE A 46 -10.02 -11.63 11.52
N LEU A 47 -8.83 -11.63 12.10
CA LEU A 47 -7.61 -11.27 11.38
C LEU A 47 -7.23 -12.34 10.37
N TYR A 48 -6.68 -11.92 9.24
CA TYR A 48 -5.99 -12.84 8.33
C TYR A 48 -4.90 -13.64 9.08
N GLN A 49 -4.64 -14.86 8.58
CA GLN A 49 -3.49 -15.64 9.05
C GLN A 49 -2.19 -14.89 8.74
N ALA A 50 -1.24 -14.97 9.68
CA ALA A 50 0.08 -14.37 9.51
C ALA A 50 0.74 -14.86 8.21
N THR A 51 1.22 -13.92 7.41
CA THR A 51 1.88 -14.19 6.14
C THR A 51 2.95 -13.14 5.87
N HIS A 52 3.93 -13.46 5.04
CA HIS A 52 4.98 -12.51 4.64
C HIS A 52 5.71 -11.87 5.83
N VAL A 53 5.90 -12.60 6.94
CA VAL A 53 6.46 -12.08 8.20
C VAL A 53 7.81 -11.39 7.99
N ASP A 54 8.71 -12.00 7.20
CA ASP A 54 10.04 -11.47 6.90
C ASP A 54 10.07 -10.49 5.69
N HIS A 55 8.91 -10.13 5.13
CA HIS A 55 8.87 -9.20 4.02
C HIS A 55 9.15 -7.77 4.51
N PRO A 56 9.96 -6.95 3.82
CA PRO A 56 10.36 -5.64 4.31
C PRO A 56 9.20 -4.71 4.70
N VAL A 57 8.07 -4.79 3.98
CA VAL A 57 6.85 -4.03 4.31
C VAL A 57 6.20 -4.51 5.60
N THR A 58 6.21 -5.81 5.86
CA THR A 58 5.66 -6.39 7.09
C THR A 58 6.52 -6.01 8.28
N THR A 59 7.84 -6.17 8.18
CA THR A 59 8.78 -5.72 9.22
C THR A 59 8.61 -4.24 9.53
N TRP A 60 8.52 -3.40 8.48
CA TRP A 60 8.29 -1.96 8.62
C TRP A 60 6.94 -1.62 9.28
N ALA A 61 5.86 -2.34 8.94
CA ALA A 61 4.56 -2.14 9.57
C ALA A 61 4.51 -2.67 11.02
N THR A 62 5.34 -3.67 11.36
CA THR A 62 5.45 -4.22 12.71
C THR A 62 6.25 -3.31 13.65
N GLU A 63 7.26 -2.59 13.14
CA GLU A 63 8.23 -1.90 14.00
C GLU A 63 7.71 -0.61 14.66
N SER A 64 6.66 0.02 14.11
CA SER A 64 6.16 1.30 14.61
C SER A 64 4.67 1.51 14.36
N ARG A 65 3.97 2.12 15.33
CA ARG A 65 2.57 2.53 15.18
C ARG A 65 2.38 3.49 14.02
N SER A 66 3.27 4.47 13.86
CA SER A 66 3.20 5.45 12.77
C SER A 66 3.27 4.78 11.40
N ASN A 67 4.10 3.75 11.24
CA ASN A 67 4.22 3.00 10.00
C ASN A 67 2.95 2.22 9.70
N TRP A 68 2.43 1.50 10.71
CA TRP A 68 1.19 0.74 10.59
C TRP A 68 0.01 1.65 10.23
N LEU A 69 -0.13 2.79 10.91
CA LEU A 69 -1.17 3.78 10.63
C LEU A 69 -1.04 4.35 9.22
N ARG A 70 0.18 4.60 8.74
CA ARG A 70 0.42 5.09 7.38
C ARG A 70 0.01 4.06 6.31
N LEU A 71 0.28 2.78 6.55
CA LEU A 71 -0.21 1.71 5.66
C LEU A 71 -1.74 1.59 5.72
N ARG A 72 -2.34 1.71 6.91
CA ARG A 72 -3.80 1.71 7.08
C ARG A 72 -4.45 2.89 6.38
N GLU A 73 -3.87 4.07 6.43
CA GLU A 73 -4.36 5.27 5.72
C GLU A 73 -4.33 5.05 4.20
N HIS A 74 -3.24 4.48 3.68
CA HIS A 74 -3.16 4.14 2.26
C HIS A 74 -4.17 3.05 1.87
N ALA A 75 -4.38 2.04 2.71
CA ALA A 75 -5.44 1.05 2.50
C ALA A 75 -6.85 1.68 2.54
N ALA A 76 -7.09 2.66 3.41
CA ALA A 76 -8.35 3.39 3.46
C ALA A 76 -8.60 4.17 2.15
N ALA A 77 -7.55 4.81 1.62
CA ALA A 77 -7.63 5.51 0.34
C ALA A 77 -7.84 4.55 -0.84
N LEU A 78 -7.17 3.39 -0.84
CA LEU A 78 -7.43 2.34 -1.83
C LEU A 78 -8.88 1.82 -1.74
N ASN A 79 -9.45 1.70 -0.54
CA ASN A 79 -10.83 1.29 -0.36
C ASN A 79 -11.81 2.32 -0.91
N ALA A 80 -11.60 3.61 -0.60
CA ALA A 80 -12.40 4.69 -1.17
C ALA A 80 -12.32 4.69 -2.71
N GLU A 81 -11.12 4.53 -3.26
CA GLU A 81 -10.91 4.40 -4.71
C GLU A 81 -11.60 3.14 -5.27
N PHE A 82 -11.57 2.01 -4.58
CA PHE A 82 -12.27 0.79 -4.99
C PHE A 82 -13.78 1.01 -5.08
N VAL A 83 -14.36 1.67 -4.08
CA VAL A 83 -15.80 1.96 -4.02
C VAL A 83 -16.20 2.90 -5.16
N GLU A 84 -15.46 3.99 -5.34
CA GLU A 84 -15.74 4.99 -6.38
C GLU A 84 -15.48 4.45 -7.79
N ARG A 85 -14.29 3.88 -8.04
CA ARG A 85 -13.85 3.43 -9.37
C ARG A 85 -14.70 2.29 -9.93
N TYR A 86 -15.18 1.39 -9.07
CA TYR A 86 -15.91 0.19 -9.48
C TYR A 86 -17.40 0.22 -9.15
N ASP A 87 -17.93 1.40 -8.80
CA ASP A 87 -19.34 1.64 -8.50
C ASP A 87 -19.89 0.58 -7.53
N LYS A 88 -19.25 0.48 -6.37
CA LYS A 88 -19.62 -0.50 -5.33
C LYS A 88 -20.53 0.13 -4.29
N ASP A 89 -21.50 -0.64 -3.82
CA ASP A 89 -22.36 -0.25 -2.71
C ASP A 89 -21.67 -0.45 -1.34
N ASP A 90 -20.72 -1.38 -1.27
CA ASP A 90 -20.03 -1.80 -0.05
C ASP A 90 -18.51 -1.66 -0.16
N ASP A 91 -17.86 -1.48 0.99
CA ASP A 91 -16.41 -1.51 1.13
C ASP A 91 -15.81 -2.86 0.72
N HIS A 92 -14.55 -2.83 0.32
CA HIS A 92 -13.79 -4.04 0.03
C HIS A 92 -13.70 -4.93 1.28
N ALA A 93 -13.89 -6.24 1.13
CA ALA A 93 -13.91 -7.17 2.27
C ALA A 93 -12.64 -7.12 3.14
N SER A 94 -11.49 -6.83 2.54
CA SER A 94 -10.24 -6.64 3.29
C SER A 94 -10.21 -5.35 4.11
N TRP A 95 -10.87 -4.28 3.65
CA TRP A 95 -11.02 -3.05 4.45
C TRP A 95 -11.92 -3.30 5.66
N GLN A 96 -13.01 -4.06 5.51
CA GLN A 96 -13.88 -4.47 6.62
C GLN A 96 -13.14 -5.24 7.73
N VAL A 97 -12.03 -5.92 7.39
CA VAL A 97 -11.13 -6.51 8.39
C VAL A 97 -10.24 -5.45 9.04
N ILE A 98 -9.60 -4.60 8.24
CA ILE A 98 -8.69 -3.54 8.73
C ILE A 98 -9.40 -2.56 9.66
N GLU A 99 -10.62 -2.14 9.32
CA GLU A 99 -11.36 -1.11 10.08
C GLU A 99 -11.74 -1.58 11.49
N ARG A 100 -11.88 -2.90 11.68
CA ARG A 100 -12.20 -3.52 12.97
C ARG A 100 -11.02 -3.58 13.93
N ILE A 101 -9.80 -3.39 13.43
CA ILE A 101 -8.60 -3.39 14.24
C ILE A 101 -8.54 -2.04 14.97
N ASP A 102 -8.62 -2.08 16.30
CA ASP A 102 -8.37 -0.93 17.14
C ASP A 102 -6.85 -0.68 17.22
N PRO A 103 -6.33 0.40 16.63
CA PRO A 103 -4.89 0.67 16.66
C PRO A 103 -4.38 0.84 18.08
N GLU A 104 -5.17 1.45 18.98
CA GLU A 104 -4.78 1.75 20.36
C GLU A 104 -4.59 0.48 21.21
N ALA A 105 -5.18 -0.63 20.78
CA ALA A 105 -5.04 -1.93 21.43
C ALA A 105 -3.79 -2.72 20.98
N ILE A 106 -3.01 -2.19 20.03
CA ILE A 106 -1.76 -2.80 19.55
C ILE A 106 -0.57 -2.17 20.28
N GLU A 107 0.32 -3.01 20.82
CA GLU A 107 1.55 -2.59 21.52
C GLU A 107 2.73 -2.59 20.55
N PHE A 108 2.97 -1.45 19.88
CA PHE A 108 4.11 -1.31 18.97
C PHE A 108 5.43 -1.05 19.74
N PRO A 109 6.60 -1.45 19.19
CA PRO A 109 7.90 -1.18 19.80
C PRO A 109 8.29 0.30 19.74
N ASP A 110 7.82 1.01 18.73
CA ASP A 110 8.09 2.43 18.49
C ASP A 110 6.80 3.16 18.05
N GLU A 111 6.82 4.48 18.17
CA GLU A 111 5.73 5.39 17.80
C GLU A 111 6.14 6.31 16.65
N GLU A 112 7.43 6.44 16.36
CA GLU A 112 7.97 7.36 15.36
C GLU A 112 7.97 6.74 13.95
N PRO A 113 7.76 7.54 12.89
CA PRO A 113 7.82 7.04 11.53
C PRO A 113 9.25 6.66 11.14
N THR A 114 9.40 5.55 10.41
CA THR A 114 10.68 5.14 9.82
C THR A 114 10.62 5.20 8.29
N PRO A 115 11.78 5.18 7.58
CA PRO A 115 11.80 5.24 6.13
C PRO A 115 10.98 4.11 5.47
N ARG A 116 10.08 4.48 4.56
CA ARG A 116 9.27 3.53 3.78
C ARG A 116 10.19 2.54 3.03
N PRO A 117 9.95 1.23 3.11
CA PRO A 117 10.75 0.25 2.38
C PRO A 117 10.54 0.43 0.88
N GLN A 118 11.62 0.31 0.12
CA GLN A 118 11.61 0.35 -1.35
C GLN A 118 11.77 -1.07 -1.88
N THR A 119 10.65 -1.81 -1.94
CA THR A 119 10.61 -3.21 -2.39
C THR A 119 10.63 -3.30 -3.92
N MET A 120 11.77 -2.93 -4.50
CA MET A 120 11.99 -2.80 -5.94
C MET A 120 13.45 -3.14 -6.30
N PRO A 121 13.77 -3.39 -7.58
CA PRO A 121 15.14 -3.50 -8.05
C PRO A 121 15.99 -2.26 -7.73
N ASP A 122 17.30 -2.45 -7.56
CA ASP A 122 18.21 -1.39 -7.09
C ASP A 122 18.25 -0.18 -8.04
N GLU A 123 18.05 -0.38 -9.34
CA GLU A 123 18.05 0.69 -10.35
C GLU A 123 16.95 1.73 -10.14
N TYR A 124 15.85 1.35 -9.50
CA TYR A 124 14.73 2.25 -9.22
C TYR A 124 14.84 2.94 -7.86
N LYS A 125 15.70 2.46 -6.96
CA LYS A 125 15.76 2.95 -5.57
C LYS A 125 16.26 4.39 -5.51
N ARG A 126 15.55 5.23 -4.74
CA ARG A 126 15.91 6.63 -4.47
C ARG A 126 15.73 6.90 -2.97
N PRO A 127 16.79 6.82 -2.15
CA PRO A 127 16.67 6.90 -0.69
C PRO A 127 15.91 8.13 -0.18
N ASP A 128 16.12 9.28 -0.84
CA ASP A 128 15.56 10.57 -0.42
C ASP A 128 14.19 10.88 -1.05
N ASP A 129 13.74 10.07 -2.02
CA ASP A 129 12.48 10.29 -2.72
C ASP A 129 11.77 8.96 -3.06
N PRO A 130 11.11 8.33 -2.07
CA PRO A 130 10.41 7.08 -2.30
C PRO A 130 9.29 7.19 -3.34
N VAL A 131 8.63 8.35 -3.45
CA VAL A 131 7.54 8.53 -4.44
C VAL A 131 8.10 8.48 -5.85
N ALA A 132 9.19 9.19 -6.11
CA ALA A 132 9.82 9.15 -7.41
C ALA A 132 10.41 7.76 -7.71
N ALA A 133 10.96 7.06 -6.72
CA ALA A 133 11.41 5.67 -6.86
C ALA A 133 10.26 4.75 -7.29
N TYR A 134 9.12 4.87 -6.61
CA TYR A 134 7.94 4.06 -6.89
C TYR A 134 7.30 4.40 -8.23
N ARG A 135 7.25 5.68 -8.63
CA ARG A 135 6.78 6.09 -9.97
C ARG A 135 7.65 5.51 -11.08
N ALA A 136 8.98 5.55 -10.91
CA ALA A 136 9.91 4.96 -11.88
C ALA A 136 9.73 3.44 -11.99
N TYR A 137 9.67 2.74 -10.85
CA TYR A 137 9.42 1.30 -10.84
C TYR A 137 8.05 0.94 -11.45
N TYR A 138 7.02 1.74 -11.16
CA TYR A 138 5.68 1.51 -11.71
C TYR A 138 5.64 1.73 -13.22
N ALA A 139 6.26 2.80 -13.73
CA ALA A 139 6.36 3.06 -15.15
C ALA A 139 7.17 1.98 -15.88
N GLY A 140 8.36 1.65 -15.40
CA GLY A 140 9.26 0.70 -16.06
C GLY A 140 8.75 -0.74 -16.06
N GLU A 141 8.08 -1.18 -14.98
CA GLU A 141 7.81 -2.61 -14.77
C GLU A 141 6.32 -2.96 -14.74
N LYS A 142 5.43 -1.96 -14.71
CA LYS A 142 3.99 -2.16 -14.57
C LYS A 142 3.18 -1.49 -15.68
N ALA A 143 3.71 -0.46 -16.36
CA ALA A 143 2.95 0.26 -17.39
C ALA A 143 2.50 -0.64 -18.54
N GLU A 144 3.32 -1.60 -19.00
CA GLU A 144 2.97 -2.50 -20.11
C GLU A 144 1.70 -3.34 -19.85
N MET A 145 1.49 -3.74 -18.59
CA MET A 145 0.31 -4.51 -18.17
C MET A 145 -0.83 -3.64 -17.60
N ALA A 146 -0.60 -2.34 -17.44
CA ALA A 146 -1.50 -1.47 -16.72
C ALA A 146 -2.66 -0.99 -17.60
N GLU A 147 -3.85 -0.97 -17.02
CA GLU A 147 -5.04 -0.39 -17.62
C GLU A 147 -5.68 0.58 -16.62
N TRP A 148 -6.12 1.74 -17.11
CA TRP A 148 -6.92 2.72 -16.38
C TRP A 148 -8.23 2.93 -17.15
N LYS A 149 -9.10 1.91 -17.14
CA LYS A 149 -10.37 1.94 -17.89
C LYS A 149 -11.45 2.76 -17.19
N TYR A 150 -11.32 2.93 -15.87
CA TYR A 150 -12.32 3.54 -15.01
C TYR A 150 -11.83 4.83 -14.33
N THR A 151 -10.60 5.26 -14.63
CA THR A 151 -9.98 6.47 -14.11
C THR A 151 -9.02 7.05 -15.14
N GLU A 152 -8.50 8.24 -14.91
CA GLU A 152 -7.48 8.84 -15.76
C GLU A 152 -6.10 8.22 -15.48
N GLU A 153 -5.30 8.08 -16.54
CA GLU A 153 -3.91 7.71 -16.38
C GLU A 153 -3.15 8.76 -15.55
N PRO A 154 -2.15 8.35 -14.74
CA PRO A 154 -1.40 9.28 -13.92
C PRO A 154 -0.66 10.30 -14.80
N PRO A 155 -0.77 11.62 -14.51
CA PRO A 155 -0.18 12.66 -15.36
C PRO A 155 1.35 12.63 -15.39
N TRP A 156 1.97 11.94 -14.43
CA TRP A 156 3.42 11.75 -14.38
C TRP A 156 3.89 10.56 -15.22
N LEU A 157 3.02 9.64 -15.64
CA LEU A 157 3.43 8.37 -16.23
C LEU A 157 4.27 8.54 -17.50
N GLU A 158 3.84 9.41 -18.42
CA GLU A 158 4.53 9.67 -19.69
C GLU A 158 5.98 10.17 -19.47
N ALA A 159 6.19 11.04 -18.48
CA ALA A 159 7.52 11.56 -18.17
C ALA A 159 8.52 10.45 -17.77
N TYR A 160 8.05 9.42 -17.06
CA TYR A 160 8.90 8.31 -16.64
C TYR A 160 9.11 7.25 -17.74
N LEU A 161 8.18 7.12 -18.68
CA LEU A 161 8.34 6.23 -19.84
C LEU A 161 9.40 6.74 -20.83
N ILE A 162 9.54 8.05 -20.98
CA ILE A 162 10.55 8.65 -21.87
C ILE A 162 11.97 8.46 -21.30
N GLU A 163 12.12 8.47 -19.98
CA GLU A 163 13.42 8.30 -19.30
C GLU A 163 13.94 6.85 -19.30
N SER A 164 13.09 5.88 -19.66
CA SER A 164 13.42 4.44 -19.66
C SER A 164 13.76 3.87 -21.05
N VAL A 165 13.84 4.72 -22.09
CA VAL A 165 14.24 4.37 -23.47
C VAL A 165 15.68 4.78 -23.77
#